data_AF-A0A817LLP2-F1
#
_entry.id   AF-A0A817LLP2-F1
#
_cell.length_a   1.000
_cell.length_b   1.000
_cell.length_c   1.000
_cell.angle_alpha   90.00
_cell.angle_beta   90.00
_cell.angle_gamma   90.00
#
_symmetry.space_group_name_H-M   'P 1'
#
loop_
_entity.id
_entity.type
_entity.pdbx_description
1 polymer ?
#
loop_
_entity_poly.entity_id
_entity_poly.type
_entity_poly.pdbx_seq_one_letter_code
_entity_poly.pdbx_strand_id
1 'polypeptide(L)'
;KIGRFFYRFRNGESGADVYDRVSSFMDSLFREMDNSLMSNNNILIVSHGLFLRLFLMRFYRWPVEKFHTLENFNNGGYCILERNDQDGSFKLKTNLKIFHEQKRIEMQDLKEQFNEQSFEEETHSTSHTKND
;
A
#
# COMPACT_ATOMS: atom_id res chain seq x y z
N LYS A 1 -16.58 3.81 -6.44
CA LYS A 1 -15.48 4.64 -5.88
C LYS A 1 -14.21 4.36 -6.68
N ILE A 2 -13.40 5.38 -7.01
CA ILE A 2 -12.09 5.21 -7.66
C ILE A 2 -11.08 4.77 -6.60
N GLY A 3 -10.36 3.67 -6.84
CA GLY A 3 -9.38 3.11 -5.89
C GLY A 3 -8.06 3.90 -5.86
N ARG A 4 -7.27 3.72 -4.79
CA ARG A 4 -6.01 4.45 -4.53
C ARG A 4 -5.00 4.37 -5.69
N PHE A 5 -5.05 3.29 -6.48
CA PHE A 5 -4.20 3.12 -7.65
C PHE A 5 -4.44 4.19 -8.73
N PHE A 6 -5.70 4.55 -8.98
CA PHE A 6 -6.08 5.47 -10.06
C PHE A 6 -6.31 6.91 -9.58
N TYR A 7 -6.49 7.12 -8.27
CA TYR A 7 -6.74 8.45 -7.72
C TYR A 7 -5.48 9.33 -7.83
N ARG A 8 -5.65 10.57 -8.30
CA ARG A 8 -4.60 11.58 -8.45
C ARG A 8 -5.00 12.86 -7.71
N PHE A 9 -4.13 13.36 -6.84
CA PHE A 9 -4.32 14.69 -6.23
C PHE A 9 -4.08 15.80 -7.27
N ARG A 10 -4.66 17.00 -7.04
CA ARG A 10 -4.34 18.17 -7.86
C ARG A 10 -2.84 18.45 -7.79
N ASN A 11 -2.17 18.44 -8.95
CA ASN A 11 -0.71 18.54 -9.10
C ASN A 11 0.10 17.42 -8.43
N GLY A 12 -0.54 16.34 -8.01
CA GLY A 12 0.12 15.16 -7.45
C GLY A 12 0.17 14.01 -8.44
N GLU A 13 0.68 12.89 -7.97
CA GLU A 13 0.78 11.65 -8.74
C GLU A 13 -0.27 10.63 -8.29
N SER A 14 -0.67 9.77 -9.23
CA SER A 14 -1.48 8.59 -8.96
C SER A 14 -0.60 7.38 -8.70
N GLY A 15 -1.18 6.31 -8.16
CA GLY A 15 -0.50 5.02 -8.05
C GLY A 15 -0.08 4.46 -9.41
N ALA A 16 -0.84 4.72 -10.47
CA ALA A 16 -0.50 4.35 -11.84
C ALA A 16 0.76 5.08 -12.35
N ASP A 17 0.89 6.38 -12.08
CA ASP A 17 2.09 7.16 -12.47
C ASP A 17 3.36 6.60 -11.80
N VAL A 18 3.25 6.21 -10.53
CA VAL A 18 4.35 5.58 -9.78
C VAL A 18 4.63 4.17 -10.30
N TYR A 19 3.60 3.41 -10.67
CA TYR A 19 3.73 2.06 -11.24
C TYR A 19 4.52 2.05 -12.55
N ASP A 20 4.32 3.05 -13.40
CA ASP A 20 5.09 3.20 -14.65
C ASP A 20 6.59 3.39 -14.35
N ARG A 21 6.93 4.23 -13.37
CA ARG A 21 8.33 4.40 -12.95
C ARG A 21 8.92 3.17 -12.29
N VAL A 22 8.14 2.45 -11.50
CA VAL A 22 8.55 1.15 -10.94
C VAL A 22 8.89 0.17 -12.06
N SER A 23 8.11 0.16 -13.16
CA SER A 23 8.39 -0.69 -14.32
C SER A 23 9.73 -0.35 -14.96
N SER A 24 10.00 0.94 -15.22
CA SER A 24 11.30 1.38 -15.76
C SER A 24 12.47 1.06 -14.83
N PHE A 25 12.29 1.19 -13.51
CA PHE A 25 13.28 0.78 -12.52
C PHE A 25 13.56 -0.73 -12.59
N MET A 26 12.51 -1.55 -12.68
CA MET A 26 12.64 -3.00 -12.75
C MET A 26 13.38 -3.46 -13.99
N ASP A 27 13.18 -2.81 -15.14
CA ASP A 27 13.93 -3.15 -16.36
C ASP A 27 15.44 -2.99 -16.16
N SER A 28 15.86 -1.93 -15.46
CA SER A 28 17.28 -1.73 -15.11
C SER A 28 17.75 -2.71 -14.04
N LEU A 29 16.91 -3.02 -13.05
CA LEU A 29 17.23 -4.00 -12.03
C LEU A 29 17.47 -5.40 -12.62
N PHE A 30 16.62 -5.87 -13.53
CA PHE A 30 16.79 -7.19 -14.17
C PHE A 30 18.08 -7.26 -14.98
N ARG A 31 18.41 -6.22 -15.75
CA ARG A 31 19.70 -6.15 -16.46
C ARG A 31 20.90 -6.25 -15.52
N GLU A 32 20.82 -5.61 -14.35
CA GLU A 32 21.89 -5.67 -13.36
C GLU A 32 21.94 -7.04 -12.66
N MET A 33 20.81 -7.71 -12.44
CA MET A 33 20.77 -9.06 -11.89
C MET A 33 21.37 -10.11 -12.84
N ASP A 34 21.23 -9.91 -14.14
CA ASP A 34 21.82 -10.77 -15.17
C ASP A 34 23.34 -10.54 -15.34
N ASN A 35 23.89 -9.48 -14.72
CA ASN A 35 25.32 -9.23 -14.72
C ASN A 35 26.05 -10.29 -13.86
N SER A 36 27.05 -10.96 -14.44
CA SER A 36 27.80 -12.04 -13.76
C SER A 36 28.45 -11.58 -12.44
N LEU A 37 28.78 -10.29 -12.31
CA LEU A 37 29.35 -9.70 -11.09
C LEU A 37 28.34 -9.63 -9.93
N MET A 38 27.05 -9.68 -10.22
CA MET A 38 25.94 -9.57 -9.25
C MET A 38 25.24 -10.90 -8.99
N SER A 39 25.58 -11.95 -9.73
CA SER A 39 24.89 -13.26 -9.74
C SER A 39 24.72 -13.93 -8.37
N ASN A 40 25.59 -13.63 -7.40
CA ASN A 40 25.54 -14.19 -6.04
C ASN A 40 25.33 -13.13 -4.94
N ASN A 41 24.97 -11.90 -5.30
CA ASN A 41 24.80 -10.81 -4.35
C ASN A 41 23.34 -10.66 -3.92
N ASN A 42 23.14 -10.37 -2.64
CA ASN A 42 21.85 -9.94 -2.13
C ASN A 42 21.58 -8.49 -2.54
N ILE A 43 20.36 -8.21 -3.01
CA ILE A 43 19.94 -6.87 -3.42
C ILE A 43 19.05 -6.27 -2.34
N LEU A 44 19.41 -5.07 -1.88
CA LEU A 44 18.62 -4.28 -0.93
C LEU A 44 17.98 -3.09 -1.64
N ILE A 45 16.65 -3.03 -1.63
CA ILE A 45 15.88 -1.91 -2.17
C ILE A 45 15.29 -1.11 -1.00
N VAL A 46 15.72 0.15 -0.84
CA VAL A 46 15.22 1.07 0.19
C VAL A 46 14.35 2.13 -0.46
N SER A 47 13.08 2.20 -0.06
CA SER A 47 12.12 3.16 -0.62
C SER A 47 10.92 3.38 0.33
N HIS A 48 9.85 4.00 -0.18
CA HIS A 48 8.63 4.29 0.55
C HIS A 48 7.59 3.17 0.46
N GLY A 49 6.66 3.10 1.42
CA GLY A 49 5.66 2.03 1.48
C GLY A 49 4.77 1.90 0.24
N LEU A 50 4.42 3.02 -0.42
CA LEU A 50 3.67 2.98 -1.69
C LEU A 50 4.51 2.35 -2.82
N PHE A 51 5.76 2.77 -2.96
CA PHE A 51 6.68 2.24 -3.96
C PHE A 51 6.87 0.73 -3.78
N LEU A 52 7.15 0.27 -2.55
CA LEU A 52 7.39 -1.16 -2.30
C LEU A 52 6.16 -2.03 -2.61
N ARG A 53 4.94 -1.54 -2.34
CA ARG A 53 3.72 -2.25 -2.74
C ARG A 53 3.52 -2.32 -4.25
N LEU A 54 3.81 -1.22 -4.96
CA LEU A 54 3.73 -1.18 -6.42
C LEU A 54 4.84 -2.01 -7.07
N PHE A 55 6.03 -2.04 -6.46
CA PHE A 55 7.10 -2.95 -6.83
C PHE A 55 6.63 -4.40 -6.75
N LEU A 56 6.08 -4.84 -5.62
CA LEU A 56 5.55 -6.20 -5.47
C LEU A 56 4.42 -6.50 -6.47
N MET A 57 3.53 -5.52 -6.68
CA MET A 57 2.46 -5.63 -7.68
C MET A 57 3.04 -5.85 -9.08
N ARG A 58 4.04 -5.06 -9.49
CA ARG A 58 4.67 -5.16 -10.82
C ARG A 58 5.53 -6.41 -10.96
N PHE A 59 6.25 -6.78 -9.90
CA PHE A 59 7.15 -7.94 -9.83
C PHE A 59 6.38 -9.25 -9.98
N TYR A 60 5.29 -9.41 -9.24
CA TYR A 60 4.45 -10.62 -9.31
C TYR A 60 3.29 -10.52 -10.29
N ARG A 61 3.20 -9.43 -11.06
CA ARG A 61 2.10 -9.15 -11.99
C ARG A 61 0.72 -9.27 -11.32
N TRP A 62 0.62 -8.80 -10.08
CA TRP A 62 -0.63 -8.85 -9.33
C TRP A 62 -1.67 -7.87 -9.89
N PRO A 63 -2.96 -8.23 -9.82
CA PRO A 63 -4.03 -7.35 -10.25
C PRO A 63 -4.19 -6.18 -9.27
N VAL A 64 -4.83 -5.10 -9.72
CA VAL A 64 -5.02 -3.86 -8.94
C VAL A 64 -5.80 -4.13 -7.65
N GLU A 65 -6.73 -5.09 -7.69
CA GLU A 65 -7.55 -5.53 -6.56
C GLU A 65 -6.66 -6.05 -5.42
N LYS A 66 -5.67 -6.88 -5.74
CA LYS A 66 -4.70 -7.35 -4.76
C LYS A 66 -3.84 -6.21 -4.24
N PHE A 67 -3.45 -5.25 -5.08
CA PHE A 67 -2.76 -4.07 -4.59
C PHE A 67 -3.62 -3.29 -3.57
N HIS A 68 -4.92 -3.13 -3.80
CA HIS A 68 -5.80 -2.43 -2.85
C HIS A 68 -5.94 -3.14 -1.51
N THR A 69 -5.78 -4.46 -1.46
CA THR A 69 -5.87 -5.21 -0.20
C THR A 69 -4.60 -5.10 0.64
N LEU A 70 -3.46 -4.70 0.08
CA LEU A 70 -2.22 -4.59 0.85
C LEU A 70 -2.26 -3.40 1.82
N GLU A 71 -1.66 -3.56 2.99
CA GLU A 71 -1.33 -2.43 3.86
C GLU A 71 0.04 -1.84 3.49
N ASN A 72 0.29 -0.60 3.90
CA ASN A 72 1.65 -0.07 3.83
C ASN A 72 2.54 -0.79 4.84
N PHE A 73 3.82 -0.92 4.50
CA PHE A 73 4.83 -1.31 5.47
C PHE A 73 4.87 -0.29 6.62
N ASN A 74 5.11 -0.79 7.84
CA ASN A 74 5.44 0.07 8.98
C ASN A 74 6.76 0.83 8.70
N ASN A 75 7.03 1.90 9.44
CA ASN A 75 8.34 2.57 9.38
C ASN A 75 9.45 1.56 9.69
N GLY A 76 10.45 1.46 8.81
CA GLY A 76 11.52 0.46 8.91
C GLY A 76 11.09 -0.98 8.62
N GLY A 77 9.84 -1.23 8.22
CA GLY A 77 9.37 -2.54 7.80
C GLY A 77 9.96 -2.95 6.46
N TYR A 78 10.12 -4.26 6.25
CA TYR A 78 10.71 -4.85 5.05
C TYR A 78 9.99 -6.13 4.63
N CYS A 79 10.29 -6.60 3.42
CA CYS A 79 9.95 -7.95 2.97
C CYS A 79 11.14 -8.63 2.30
N ILE A 80 11.16 -9.96 2.32
CA ILE A 80 12.21 -10.79 1.73
C ILE A 80 11.64 -11.54 0.53
N LEU A 81 12.32 -11.40 -0.60
CA LEU A 81 12.14 -12.21 -1.80
C LEU A 81 13.34 -13.16 -1.89
N GLU A 82 13.09 -14.46 -1.80
CA GLU A 82 14.11 -15.49 -1.85
C GLU A 82 14.18 -16.06 -3.26
N ARG A 83 15.38 -16.04 -3.87
CA ARG A 83 15.62 -16.64 -5.18
C ARG A 83 15.62 -18.16 -5.06
N ASN A 84 14.94 -18.83 -5.97
CA ASN A 84 15.02 -20.27 -6.16
C ASN A 84 16.17 -20.57 -7.12
N ASP A 85 17.15 -21.36 -6.68
CA ASP A 85 18.33 -21.66 -7.50
C ASP A 85 18.05 -22.57 -8.69
N GLN A 86 16.92 -23.28 -8.69
CA GLN A 86 16.56 -24.19 -9.77
C GLN A 86 16.02 -23.48 -11.01
N ASP A 87 15.20 -22.43 -10.83
CA ASP A 87 14.51 -21.74 -11.93
C ASP A 87 14.77 -20.22 -11.95
N GLY A 88 15.53 -19.70 -11.00
CA GLY A 88 15.83 -18.27 -10.87
C GLY A 88 14.64 -17.41 -10.41
N SER A 89 13.48 -18.01 -10.11
CA SER A 89 12.29 -17.29 -9.66
C SER A 89 12.45 -16.77 -8.24
N PHE A 90 11.74 -15.70 -7.90
CA PHE A 90 11.79 -15.13 -6.55
C PHE A 90 10.48 -15.37 -5.80
N LYS A 91 10.55 -16.06 -4.67
CA LYS A 91 9.40 -16.33 -3.80
C LYS A 91 9.36 -15.32 -2.64
N LEU A 92 8.20 -14.71 -2.45
CA LEU A 92 7.97 -13.82 -1.31
C LEU A 92 7.87 -14.65 -0.03
N LYS A 93 8.80 -14.43 0.90
CA LYS A 93 8.86 -15.14 2.19
C LYS A 93 8.16 -14.40 3.32
N THR A 94 8.13 -13.08 3.24
CA THR A 94 7.47 -12.26 4.26
C THR A 94 5.96 -12.25 4.03
N ASN A 95 5.20 -12.56 5.09
CA ASN A 95 3.76 -12.40 5.10
C ASN A 95 3.41 -10.91 5.06
N LEU A 96 2.77 -10.47 3.98
CA LEU A 96 2.30 -9.10 3.86
C LEU A 96 1.06 -8.89 4.72
N LYS A 97 0.96 -7.72 5.34
CA LYS A 97 -0.28 -7.29 5.99
C LYS A 97 -1.32 -6.99 4.92
N ILE A 98 -2.49 -7.60 5.07
CA ILE A 98 -3.63 -7.44 4.18
C ILE A 98 -4.78 -6.84 4.99
N PHE A 99 -5.40 -5.81 4.45
CA PHE A 99 -6.62 -5.23 4.98
C PHE A 99 -7.78 -6.15 4.59
N HIS A 100 -8.37 -6.85 5.57
CA HIS A 100 -9.57 -7.63 5.34
C HIS A 100 -10.79 -6.71 5.20
N GLU A 101 -11.71 -7.07 4.31
CA GLU A 101 -12.95 -6.35 4.06
C GLU A 101 -13.81 -6.20 5.32
N GLN A 102 -13.81 -7.20 6.20
CA GLN A 102 -14.47 -7.14 7.52
C GLN A 102 -14.01 -5.95 8.37
N LYS A 103 -12.70 -5.65 8.32
CA LYS A 103 -12.10 -4.53 9.04
C LYS A 103 -12.49 -3.18 8.42
N ARG A 104 -12.90 -3.14 7.13
CA ARG A 104 -13.46 -1.92 6.51
C ARG A 104 -14.86 -1.66 7.04
N ILE A 105 -15.67 -2.71 7.18
CA ILE A 105 -17.04 -2.61 7.72
C ILE A 105 -16.95 -2.13 9.17
N GLU A 106 -16.16 -2.79 10.02
CA GLU A 106 -15.98 -2.36 11.42
C GLU A 106 -15.46 -0.92 11.55
N MET A 107 -14.47 -0.51 10.74
CA MET A 107 -13.95 0.86 10.76
C MET A 107 -14.93 1.89 10.19
N GLN A 108 -15.87 1.46 9.33
CA GLN A 108 -16.89 2.32 8.77
C GLN A 108 -18.04 2.49 9.78
N ASP A 109 -18.47 1.40 10.41
CA ASP A 109 -19.46 1.41 11.50
C ASP A 109 -18.96 2.26 12.69
N LEU A 110 -17.68 2.11 13.07
CA LEU A 110 -17.07 2.93 14.13
C LEU A 110 -17.02 4.42 13.77
N LYS A 111 -16.79 4.75 12.49
CA LYS A 111 -16.79 6.15 12.03
C LYS A 111 -18.19 6.75 12.01
N GLU A 112 -19.19 5.96 11.61
CA GLU A 112 -20.58 6.38 11.62
C GLU A 112 -21.05 6.62 13.06
N GLN A 113 -20.73 5.71 14.00
CA GLN A 113 -21.01 5.88 15.43
C GLN A 113 -20.35 7.13 16.04
N PHE A 114 -19.06 7.37 15.76
CA PHE A 114 -18.37 8.56 16.24
C PHE A 114 -19.00 9.85 15.69
N ASN A 115 -19.44 9.84 14.44
CA ASN A 115 -20.04 11.02 13.80
C ASN A 115 -21.45 11.30 14.32
N GLU A 116 -22.24 10.26 14.64
CA GLU A 116 -23.54 10.40 15.30
C GLU A 116 -23.40 10.92 16.74
N GLN A 117 -22.47 10.37 17.53
CA GLN A 117 -22.22 10.84 18.90
C GLN A 117 -21.75 12.29 18.95
N SER A 118 -20.88 12.69 18.02
CA SER A 118 -20.44 14.09 17.89
C SER A 118 -21.61 15.04 17.55
N PHE A 119 -22.58 14.56 16.76
CA PHE A 119 -23.76 15.32 16.37
C PHE A 119 -24.80 15.43 17.51
N GLU A 120 -24.92 14.40 18.35
CA GLU A 120 -25.77 14.42 19.55
C GLU A 120 -25.19 15.34 20.65
N GLU A 121 -23.86 15.36 20.84
CA GLU A 121 -23.20 16.25 21.81
C GLU A 121 -23.34 17.74 21.43
N GLU A 122 -23.24 18.11 20.15
CA GLU A 122 -23.43 19.49 19.69
C GLU A 122 -24.88 19.96 19.79
N THR A 123 -25.85 19.07 19.54
CA THR A 123 -27.29 19.39 19.61
C THR A 123 -27.84 19.45 21.04
N HIS A 124 -27.19 18.79 22.01
CA HIS A 124 -27.55 18.92 23.43
C HIS A 124 -26.88 20.11 24.14
N SER A 125 -25.76 20.65 23.65
CA SER A 125 -25.12 21.84 24.24
C SER A 125 -25.87 23.17 23.96
N THR A 126 -26.72 23.22 22.93
CA THR A 126 -27.39 24.46 22.49
C THR A 126 -28.73 24.78 23.19
N SER A 127 -29.13 24.05 24.23
CA SER A 127 -30.44 24.24 24.90
C SER A 127 -30.43 25.06 26.20
N HIS A 128 -29.31 25.67 26.61
CA HIS A 128 -29.27 26.55 27.80
C HIS A 128 -28.89 28.00 27.45
N THR A 129 -29.76 28.70 26.74
CA THR A 129 -29.89 30.15 26.87
C THR A 129 -31.35 30.56 26.71
N LYS A 130 -32.00 30.82 27.85
CA LYS A 130 -33.05 31.85 28.10
C LYS A 130 -33.98 31.39 29.23
N ASN A 131 -33.85 31.97 30.41
CA ASN A 131 -34.76 33.01 30.90
C ASN A 131 -34.40 33.42 32.34
N ASP A 132 -34.46 34.74 32.53
CA ASP A 132 -34.50 35.56 33.76
C ASP A 132 -33.23 35.73 34.60
#